data_AF-A0A6B3FLH5-F1
#
_entry.id   AF-A0A6B3FLH5-F1
#
_cell.length_a   1.000
_cell.length_b   1.000
_cell.length_c   1.000
_cell.angle_alpha   90.00
_cell.angle_beta   90.00
_cell.angle_gamma   90.00
#
_symmetry.space_group_name_H-M   'P 1'
#
loop_
_entity.id
_entity.type
_entity.pdbx_description
1 polymer ?
#
loop_
_entity_poly.entity_id
_entity_poly.type
_entity_poly.pdbx_seq_one_letter_code
_entity_poly.pdbx_strand_id
1 'polypeptide(L)' 'MTAAQPLHTVLGSGPAGTALARELVRRGHPVRLVDRSGSGPALEGVERYAADVATAEGAGDAVAGAAVVYHCV' A
#
# COMPACT_ATOMS: atom_id res chain seq x y z
N MET A 1 14.30 22.28 -1.89
CA MET A 1 13.94 21.01 -2.56
C MET A 1 13.35 20.09 -1.50
N THR A 2 12.04 19.92 -1.46
CA THR A 2 11.42 18.87 -0.63
C THR A 2 11.85 17.53 -1.23
N ALA A 3 12.54 16.70 -0.46
CA ALA A 3 12.84 15.34 -0.89
C ALA A 3 11.51 14.64 -1.24
N ALA A 4 11.45 13.93 -2.37
CA ALA A 4 10.29 13.13 -2.69
C ALA A 4 10.09 12.12 -1.56
N GLN A 5 8.89 12.08 -0.97
CA GLN A 5 8.64 11.17 0.14
C GLN A 5 8.66 9.73 -0.38
N PRO A 6 9.30 8.80 0.36
CA PRO A 6 9.42 7.41 -0.06
C PRO A 6 8.06 6.73 -0.16
N LEU A 7 7.88 5.79 -1.10
CA LEU A 7 6.67 4.99 -1.22
C LEU A 7 6.56 3.96 -0.09
N HIS A 8 5.39 3.93 0.57
CA HIS A 8 5.03 2.93 1.57
C HIS A 8 3.99 1.97 0.99
N THR A 9 4.32 0.68 0.92
CA THR A 9 3.39 -0.36 0.47
C THR A 9 2.81 -1.11 1.67
N VAL A 10 1.48 -1.17 1.77
CA VAL A 10 0.74 -1.94 2.78
C VAL A 10 0.10 -3.13 2.10
N LEU A 11 0.53 -4.34 2.46
CA LEU A 11 -0.01 -5.60 1.93
C LEU A 11 -1.21 -6.04 2.79
N GLY A 12 -2.39 -6.10 2.19
CA GLY A 12 -3.66 -6.45 2.83
C GLY A 12 -4.53 -5.24 3.11
N SER A 13 -5.78 -5.25 2.61
CA SER A 13 -6.76 -4.18 2.78
C SER A 13 -7.82 -4.44 3.86
N GLY A 14 -7.55 -5.36 4.78
CA GLY A 14 -8.36 -5.59 5.98
C GLY A 14 -8.35 -4.41 6.96
N PRO A 15 -8.95 -4.56 8.15
CA PRO A 15 -9.05 -3.49 9.15
C PRO A 15 -7.69 -2.88 9.53
N ALA A 16 -6.67 -3.72 9.77
CA ALA A 16 -5.33 -3.27 10.14
C ALA A 16 -4.65 -2.49 9.02
N GLY A 17 -4.61 -3.05 7.80
CA GLY A 17 -3.97 -2.39 6.65
C GLY A 17 -4.67 -1.10 6.24
N THR A 18 -6.01 -1.06 6.26
CA THR A 18 -6.77 0.17 5.98
C THR A 18 -6.50 1.26 7.02
N ALA A 19 -6.47 0.91 8.32
CA ALA A 19 -6.16 1.88 9.38
C ALA A 19 -4.74 2.43 9.24
N LEU A 20 -3.77 1.55 8.97
CA LEU A 20 -2.38 1.94 8.76
C LEU A 20 -2.21 2.84 7.52
N ALA A 21 -2.84 2.49 6.40
CA ALA A 21 -2.78 3.29 5.17
C ALA A 21 -3.28 4.73 5.40
N ARG A 22 -4.39 4.89 6.13
CA ARG A 22 -4.92 6.21 6.50
C ARG A 22 -3.93 7.00 7.37
N GLU A 23 -3.31 6.34 8.33
CA GLU A 23 -2.34 6.98 9.22
C GLU A 23 -1.08 7.42 8.47
N LEU A 24 -0.58 6.60 7.54
CA LEU A 24 0.58 6.93 6.72
C LEU A 24 0.31 8.14 5.80
N VAL A 25 -0.87 8.18 5.16
CA VAL A 25 -1.30 9.35 4.37
C VAL A 25 -1.43 10.60 5.26
N ARG A 26 -1.99 10.47 6.46
CA ARG A 26 -2.09 11.59 7.42
C ARG A 26 -0.73 12.17 7.80
N ARG A 27 0.33 11.34 7.78
CA ARG A 27 1.73 11.77 7.99
C ARG A 27 2.40 12.33 6.74
N GLY A 28 1.70 12.34 5.61
CA GLY A 28 2.15 12.87 4.33
C GLY A 28 2.86 11.86 3.43
N HIS A 29 2.88 10.57 3.80
CA HIS A 29 3.54 9.57 2.98
C HIS A 29 2.69 9.17 1.76
N PRO A 30 3.30 8.92 0.59
CA PRO A 30 2.64 8.24 -0.51
C PRO A 30 2.45 6.77 -0.14
N VAL A 31 1.21 6.27 -0.31
CA VAL A 31 0.81 4.95 0.16
C VAL A 31 0.19 4.15 -0.98
N ARG A 32 0.67 2.91 -1.13
CA ARG A 32 0.04 1.86 -1.93
C ARG A 32 -0.61 0.84 -1.00
N LEU A 33 -1.92 0.66 -1.10
CA LEU A 33 -2.67 -0.38 -0.40
C LEU A 33 -2.95 -1.53 -1.36
N VAL A 34 -2.39 -2.70 -1.05
CA VAL A 34 -2.43 -3.88 -1.92
C VAL A 34 -3.47 -4.87 -1.42
N ASP A 35 -4.32 -5.33 -2.32
CA ASP A 35 -5.15 -6.51 -2.12
C ASP A 35 -5.38 -7.23 -3.46
N ARG A 36 -5.99 -8.42 -3.44
CA ARG A 36 -6.13 -9.25 -4.66
C ARG A 36 -7.06 -8.64 -5.72
N SER A 37 -8.02 -7.82 -5.32
CA SER A 37 -9.05 -7.30 -6.22
C SER A 37 -8.87 -5.83 -6.58
N GLY A 38 -7.96 -5.11 -5.92
CA GLY A 38 -7.84 -3.66 -5.96
C GLY A 38 -9.12 -2.94 -5.56
N SER A 39 -10.05 -3.62 -4.88
CA SER A 39 -11.44 -3.19 -4.73
C SER A 39 -11.76 -2.69 -3.33
N GLY A 40 -12.85 -1.92 -3.20
CA GLY A 40 -13.31 -1.35 -1.94
C GLY A 40 -13.44 0.16 -2.02
N PRO A 41 -13.88 0.81 -0.93
CA PRO A 41 -14.08 2.25 -0.90
C PRO A 41 -12.78 2.99 -1.25
N ALA A 42 -12.92 4.08 -2.02
CA ALA A 42 -11.82 5.00 -2.24
C ALA A 42 -11.34 5.56 -0.90
N LEU A 43 -10.02 5.65 -0.74
CA LEU A 43 -9.35 6.22 0.42
C LEU A 43 -8.54 7.40 -0.09
N GLU A 44 -8.88 8.62 0.35
CA GLU A 44 -8.18 9.82 -0.09
C GLU A 44 -6.67 9.71 0.19
N GLY A 45 -5.85 10.00 -0.82
CA GLY A 45 -4.40 9.93 -0.75
C GLY A 45 -3.78 8.51 -0.78
N VAL A 46 -4.58 7.45 -0.90
CA VAL A 46 -4.11 6.06 -1.01
C VAL A 46 -4.30 5.55 -2.44
N GLU A 47 -3.23 5.02 -3.03
CA GLU A 47 -3.29 4.23 -4.26
C GLU A 47 -3.75 2.80 -3.92
N ARG A 48 -4.86 2.34 -4.50
CA ARG A 48 -5.22 0.91 -4.45
C ARG A 48 -4.51 0.16 -5.56
N TYR A 49 -3.92 -0.98 -5.24
CA TYR A 49 -3.15 -1.78 -6.19
C TYR A 49 -3.58 -3.25 -6.11
N ALA A 50 -4.03 -3.80 -7.24
CA ALA A 50 -4.45 -5.19 -7.33
C ALA A 50 -3.23 -6.09 -7.55
N ALA A 51 -2.93 -6.98 -6.60
CA ALA A 51 -1.89 -8.01 -6.76
C ALA A 51 -2.11 -9.20 -5.83
N ASP A 52 -1.64 -10.38 -6.26
CA ASP A 52 -1.61 -11.58 -5.42
C ASP A 52 -0.23 -11.79 -4.79
N VAL A 53 -0.09 -11.34 -3.54
CA VAL A 53 1.14 -11.44 -2.75
C VAL A 53 1.50 -12.88 -2.35
N ALA A 54 0.62 -13.86 -2.58
CA ALA A 54 0.95 -15.28 -2.40
C ALA A 54 1.81 -15.85 -3.55
N THR A 55 1.94 -15.11 -4.65
CA THR A 55 2.79 -15.46 -5.80
C THR A 55 4.07 -14.64 -5.78
N ALA A 56 5.18 -15.20 -6.29
CA ALA A 56 6.45 -14.47 -6.34
C ALA A 56 6.37 -13.23 -7.26
N GLU A 57 5.68 -13.36 -8.40
CA GLU A 57 5.45 -12.26 -9.34
C GLU A 57 4.58 -11.16 -8.70
N GLY A 58 3.41 -11.51 -8.16
CA GLY A 58 2.52 -10.54 -7.52
C GLY A 58 3.12 -9.89 -6.27
N ALA A 59 3.95 -10.60 -5.51
CA ALA A 59 4.72 -10.01 -4.41
C ALA A 59 5.74 -8.99 -4.93
N GLY A 60 6.45 -9.31 -6.02
CA GLY A 60 7.39 -8.41 -6.68
C GLY A 60 6.71 -7.13 -7.19
N ASP A 61 5.59 -7.27 -7.88
CA ASP A 61 4.81 -6.15 -8.41
C ASP A 61 4.26 -5.25 -7.30
N ALA A 62 3.72 -5.86 -6.24
CA ALA A 62 3.16 -5.13 -5.09
C ALA A 62 4.19 -4.19 -4.45
N VAL A 63 5.43 -4.66 -4.28
CA VAL A 63 6.49 -3.92 -3.57
C VAL A 63 7.40 -3.12 -4.50
N ALA A 64 7.17 -3.16 -5.83
CA ALA A 64 7.99 -2.44 -6.79
C ALA A 64 8.00 -0.93 -6.49
N GLY A 65 9.21 -0.39 -6.30
CA GLY A 65 9.46 1.01 -5.96
C GLY A 65 9.18 1.40 -4.51
N ALA A 66 8.73 0.47 -3.66
CA ALA A 66 8.51 0.73 -2.25
C ALA A 66 9.83 0.85 -1.49
N ALA A 67 9.94 1.87 -0.64
CA ALA A 67 11.03 1.96 0.33
C ALA A 67 10.72 1.18 1.61
N VAL A 68 9.43 1.03 1.93
CA VAL A 68 8.94 0.35 3.14
C VAL A 68 7.77 -0.55 2.78
N VAL A 69 7.76 -1.76 3.32
CA VAL A 69 6.68 -2.73 3.18
C VAL A 69 6.09 -3.06 4.56
N TYR A 70 4.76 -2.97 4.67
CA TYR A 70 4.00 -3.38 5.85
C TYR A 70 3.16 -4.60 5.51
N HIS A 71 3.38 -5.70 6.23
CA HIS A 71 2.65 -6.95 6.00
C HIS A 71 1.47 -7.06 6.96
N CYS A 72 0.24 -6.94 6.44
CA CYS A 72 -1.01 -6.90 7.21
C CYS A 72 -2.06 -7.89 6.67
N VAL A 73 -1.62 -9.05 6.14
CA VAL A 73 -2.51 -10.12 5.66
C VAL A 73 -2.83 -11.15 6.74
#